data_AF-A0A819ZYQ4-F1
#
_entry.id   AF-A0A819ZYQ4-F1
#
_cell.length_a   1.000
_cell.length_b   1.000
_cell.length_c   1.000
_cell.angle_alpha   90.00
_cell.angle_beta   90.00
_cell.angle_gamma   90.00
#
_symmetry.space_group_name_H-M   'P 1'
#
loop_
_entity.id
_entity.type
_entity.pdbx_description
1 polymer ?
#
loop_
_entity_poly.entity_id
_entity_poly.type
_entity_poly.pdbx_seq_one_letter_code
_entity_poly.pdbx_strand_id
1 'polypeptide(L)'
;FKIMKIATDIYDTLFIEDLEDSVSPLLRALAIRQKYMHHSFQSYPSTLENFLAKILEDDDQYQRTSSLNVNLLKKEESNSPTTAAIKVEHPFTHPLLPPIDACVRAENGIYHVYILNERKQWILANYKYINYDEFIKDFTLISKMIVDGPLQSFCHRRLQYLKTKHELHTLLNEVKEWSEAKSASHRDFYNVRKVDTHIHAVAAMHQKTSLNFMKKKAEIPSDMKVYKKQDGTILTLKGVFDELKININEIDVDLLGVHAVSK
;
A
#
# COMPACT_ATOMS: atom_id res chain seq x y z
N PHE A 1 12.84 -7.96 -31.72
CA PHE A 1 12.85 -9.34 -31.17
C PHE A 1 12.63 -9.44 -29.65
N LYS A 2 13.29 -8.66 -28.77
CA LYS A 2 13.03 -8.74 -27.30
C LYS A 2 11.65 -8.19 -26.87
N ILE A 3 11.13 -7.17 -27.57
CA ILE A 3 9.78 -6.58 -27.32
C ILE A 3 8.65 -7.55 -27.73
N MET A 4 8.88 -8.43 -28.70
CA MET A 4 7.88 -9.38 -29.21
C MET A 4 7.38 -10.39 -28.17
N LYS A 5 8.14 -10.70 -27.11
CA LYS A 5 7.72 -11.70 -26.11
C LYS A 5 6.54 -11.26 -25.23
N ILE A 6 6.19 -9.97 -25.20
CA ILE A 6 4.95 -9.47 -24.56
C ILE A 6 3.73 -9.72 -25.47
N ALA A 7 3.97 -9.83 -26.78
CA ALA A 7 2.97 -9.77 -27.84
C ALA A 7 2.57 -11.15 -28.42
N THR A 8 3.50 -12.10 -28.44
CA THR A 8 3.37 -13.31 -29.28
C THR A 8 2.78 -14.50 -28.53
N ASP A 9 1.57 -14.36 -28.00
CA ASP A 9 0.73 -15.54 -27.76
C ASP A 9 -0.63 -15.47 -28.48
N ILE A 10 -1.02 -14.35 -29.13
CA ILE A 10 -2.30 -14.26 -29.88
C ILE A 10 -2.32 -13.43 -31.17
N TYR A 11 -1.35 -12.57 -31.47
CA TYR A 11 -1.51 -11.60 -32.56
C TYR A 11 -0.61 -11.86 -33.77
N ASP A 12 -1.09 -12.69 -34.70
CA ASP A 12 -0.68 -12.65 -36.11
C ASP A 12 -1.43 -11.55 -36.92
N THR A 13 -2.31 -10.78 -36.27
CA THR A 13 -3.24 -9.86 -36.98
C THR A 13 -3.33 -8.43 -36.44
N LEU A 14 -2.50 -8.04 -35.45
CA LEU A 14 -2.27 -6.62 -35.16
C LEU A 14 -0.94 -6.20 -35.80
N PHE A 15 -0.93 -5.08 -36.53
CA PHE A 15 0.28 -4.54 -37.13
C PHE A 15 1.36 -4.35 -36.05
N ILE A 16 2.54 -4.91 -36.30
CA ILE A 16 3.68 -4.89 -35.36
C ILE A 16 4.06 -3.45 -34.99
N GLU A 17 3.85 -2.51 -35.90
CA GLU A 17 4.11 -1.07 -35.73
C GLU A 17 3.20 -0.44 -34.65
N ASP A 18 1.88 -0.69 -34.69
CA ASP A 18 0.92 -0.22 -33.66
C ASP A 18 1.27 -0.74 -32.25
N LEU A 19 1.97 -1.88 -32.21
CA LEU A 19 2.35 -2.56 -30.99
C LEU A 19 3.63 -1.97 -30.38
N GLU A 20 4.61 -1.56 -31.18
CA GLU A 20 5.82 -0.89 -30.69
C GLU A 20 5.51 0.50 -30.12
N ASP A 21 4.66 1.27 -30.81
CA ASP A 21 4.24 2.61 -30.39
C ASP A 21 3.43 2.59 -29.09
N SER A 22 2.63 1.55 -28.87
CA SER A 22 1.82 1.40 -27.65
C SER A 22 2.61 0.80 -26.47
N VAL A 23 3.63 -0.01 -26.71
CA VAL A 23 4.39 -0.70 -25.65
C VAL A 23 5.46 0.21 -25.03
N SER A 24 6.11 1.06 -25.81
CA SER A 24 7.15 1.97 -25.32
C SER A 24 6.67 2.89 -24.17
N PRO A 25 5.49 3.55 -24.26
CA PRO A 25 4.93 4.33 -23.16
C PRO A 25 4.68 3.51 -21.88
N LEU A 26 4.20 2.26 -22.02
CA LEU A 26 3.95 1.38 -20.87
C LEU A 26 5.24 0.99 -20.15
N LEU A 27 6.31 0.69 -20.91
CA LEU A 27 7.63 0.39 -20.34
C LEU A 27 8.18 1.59 -19.57
N ARG A 28 8.03 2.81 -20.11
CA ARG A 28 8.40 4.04 -19.42
C ARG A 28 7.60 4.24 -18.13
N ALA A 29 6.28 4.01 -18.16
CA ALA A 29 5.44 4.10 -16.96
C ALA A 29 5.85 3.09 -15.88
N LEU A 30 6.23 1.87 -16.27
CA LEU A 30 6.75 0.85 -15.36
C LEU A 30 8.12 1.25 -14.77
N ALA A 31 9.01 1.82 -15.57
CA ALA A 31 10.30 2.32 -15.10
C ALA A 31 10.13 3.48 -14.10
N ILE A 32 9.19 4.40 -14.35
CA ILE A 32 8.83 5.46 -13.39
C ILE A 32 8.32 4.82 -12.10
N ARG A 33 7.38 3.87 -12.17
CA ARG A 33 6.90 3.16 -10.97
C ARG A 33 8.06 2.51 -10.20
N GLN A 34 8.96 1.81 -10.89
CA GLN A 34 10.13 1.18 -10.29
C GLN A 34 10.95 2.22 -9.51
N LYS A 35 11.32 3.34 -10.15
CA LYS A 35 12.07 4.44 -9.53
C LYS A 35 11.42 4.93 -8.22
N TYR A 36 10.12 5.20 -8.21
CA TYR A 36 9.43 5.71 -7.01
C TYR A 36 9.31 4.66 -5.90
N MET A 37 9.06 3.39 -6.26
CA MET A 37 9.02 2.31 -5.28
C MET A 37 10.37 2.13 -4.59
N HIS A 38 11.49 2.25 -5.32
CA HIS A 38 12.82 2.22 -4.72
C HIS A 38 13.08 3.41 -3.79
N HIS A 39 12.72 4.63 -4.19
CA HIS A 39 12.87 5.82 -3.34
C HIS A 39 12.00 5.77 -2.06
N SER A 40 10.92 4.99 -2.07
CA SER A 40 10.06 4.78 -0.91
C SER A 40 10.38 3.50 -0.13
N PHE A 41 11.50 2.83 -0.44
CA PHE A 41 11.92 1.57 0.19
C PHE A 41 10.85 0.48 0.12
N GLN A 42 10.03 0.49 -0.94
CA GLN A 42 9.04 -0.55 -1.20
C GLN A 42 9.65 -1.68 -2.02
N SER A 43 9.17 -2.90 -1.80
CA SER A 43 9.56 -4.05 -2.60
C SER A 43 9.01 -3.95 -4.02
N TYR A 44 9.86 -4.21 -5.01
CA TYR A 44 9.48 -4.27 -6.42
C TYR A 44 9.55 -5.72 -6.93
N PRO A 45 8.61 -6.21 -7.76
CA PRO A 45 8.63 -7.61 -8.20
C PRO A 45 9.90 -7.94 -9.01
N SER A 46 10.69 -8.91 -8.53
CA SER A 46 11.98 -9.30 -9.12
C SER A 46 11.85 -9.80 -10.57
N THR A 47 10.77 -10.50 -10.90
CA THR A 47 10.48 -10.92 -12.29
C THR A 47 10.36 -9.72 -13.22
N LEU A 48 9.68 -8.66 -12.78
CA LEU A 48 9.45 -7.46 -13.57
C LEU A 48 10.72 -6.61 -13.67
N GLU A 49 11.49 -6.53 -12.59
CA GLU A 49 12.81 -5.86 -12.58
C GLU A 49 13.78 -6.50 -13.57
N ASN A 50 13.94 -7.82 -13.50
CA ASN A 50 14.80 -8.57 -14.42
C ASN A 50 14.37 -8.41 -15.88
N PHE A 51 13.06 -8.27 -16.11
CA PHE A 51 12.52 -8.06 -17.44
C PHE A 51 12.79 -6.64 -17.97
N LEU A 52 12.57 -5.62 -17.14
CA LEU A 52 12.88 -4.23 -17.48
C LEU A 52 14.38 -4.03 -17.73
N ALA A 53 15.22 -4.63 -16.89
CA ALA A 53 16.68 -4.58 -17.06
C ALA A 53 17.12 -5.12 -18.43
N LYS A 54 16.54 -6.23 -18.90
CA LYS A 54 16.89 -6.83 -20.20
C LYS A 54 16.43 -6.03 -21.42
N ILE A 55 15.44 -5.16 -21.25
CA ILE A 55 14.82 -4.39 -22.34
C ILE A 55 15.38 -2.97 -22.41
N LEU A 56 15.67 -2.38 -21.25
CA LEU A 56 16.19 -1.01 -21.12
C LEU A 56 17.73 -0.98 -21.01
N GLU A 57 18.41 -2.05 -21.41
CA GLU A 57 19.88 -2.17 -21.46
C GLU A 57 20.53 -1.02 -22.26
N ASP A 58 19.84 -0.48 -23.28
CA ASP A 58 20.32 0.59 -24.18
C ASP A 58 19.84 2.01 -23.80
N ASP A 59 19.08 2.18 -22.70
CA ASP A 59 18.57 3.48 -22.27
C ASP A 59 19.44 4.07 -21.14
N ASP A 60 20.25 5.08 -21.47
CA ASP A 60 21.22 5.73 -20.55
C ASP A 60 20.59 6.25 -19.25
N GLN A 61 19.29 6.57 -19.26
CA GLN A 61 18.56 7.00 -18.05
C GLN A 61 18.26 5.85 -17.09
N TYR A 62 18.05 4.62 -17.59
CA TYR A 62 17.73 3.45 -16.78
C TYR A 62 18.97 2.88 -16.07
N GLN A 63 20.14 2.95 -16.70
CA GLN A 63 21.37 2.42 -16.10
C GLN A 63 21.78 3.16 -14.82
N ARG A 64 21.51 4.47 -14.70
CA ARG A 64 21.83 5.26 -13.48
C ARG A 64 20.94 4.90 -12.28
N THR A 65 19.68 4.58 -12.50
CA THR A 65 18.73 4.24 -11.43
C THR A 65 18.90 2.79 -10.95
N SER A 66 19.22 1.87 -11.86
CA SER A 66 19.47 0.45 -11.53
C SER A 66 20.77 0.24 -10.73
N SER A 67 21.88 0.84 -11.17
CA SER A 67 23.21 0.63 -10.56
C SER A 67 23.36 1.20 -9.13
N LEU A 68 22.58 2.21 -8.76
CA LEU A 68 22.54 2.76 -7.39
C LEU A 68 21.79 1.86 -6.39
N ASN A 69 20.90 0.98 -6.86
CA ASN A 69 19.90 0.30 -6.02
C ASN A 69 20.19 -1.19 -5.79
N VAL A 70 20.89 -1.86 -6.71
CA VAL A 70 21.35 -3.26 -6.52
C VAL A 70 22.26 -3.41 -5.29
N ASN A 71 22.98 -2.34 -4.90
CA ASN A 71 23.86 -2.36 -3.72
C ASN A 71 23.13 -2.10 -2.39
N LEU A 72 21.91 -1.56 -2.40
CA LEU A 72 21.10 -1.30 -1.19
C LEU A 72 20.24 -2.51 -0.82
N LEU A 73 19.61 -3.17 -1.80
CA LEU A 73 18.72 -4.32 -1.57
C LEU A 73 19.46 -5.63 -1.25
N LYS A 74 20.70 -5.81 -1.73
CA LYS A 74 21.53 -6.98 -1.42
C LYS A 74 21.88 -7.14 0.06
N LYS A 75 21.66 -6.10 0.89
CA LYS A 75 21.96 -6.15 2.32
C LYS A 75 20.84 -6.75 3.17
N GLU A 76 19.65 -6.97 2.62
CA GLU A 76 18.47 -7.43 3.38
C GLU A 76 17.91 -8.80 2.94
N GLU A 77 18.35 -9.36 1.81
CA GLU A 77 17.83 -10.63 1.28
C GLU A 77 18.33 -11.91 1.98
N SER A 78 19.17 -11.80 3.02
CA SER A 78 19.56 -12.96 3.84
C SER A 78 18.57 -13.17 4.99
N ASN A 79 17.30 -13.48 4.71
CA ASN A 79 16.39 -14.11 5.67
C ASN A 79 15.17 -14.70 4.95
N SER A 80 15.37 -15.84 4.28
CA SER A 80 14.28 -16.80 4.07
C SER A 80 13.72 -17.19 5.45
N PRO A 81 12.39 -17.31 5.64
CA PRO A 81 11.83 -17.84 6.87
C PRO A 81 11.99 -19.37 6.85
N THR A 82 13.24 -19.82 6.94
CA THR A 82 13.56 -21.19 7.33
C THR A 82 13.19 -21.29 8.81
N THR A 83 12.54 -22.39 9.16
CA THR A 83 11.95 -22.76 10.45
C THR A 83 12.96 -22.89 11.60
N ALA A 84 13.89 -21.94 11.74
CA ALA A 84 14.62 -21.71 12.96
C ALA A 84 13.78 -20.75 13.80
N ALA A 85 13.37 -21.19 14.99
CA ALA A 85 12.76 -20.34 15.99
C ALA A 85 13.75 -19.23 16.35
N ILE A 86 13.72 -18.12 15.60
CA ILE A 86 14.24 -16.84 16.06
C ILE A 86 13.54 -16.64 17.40
N LYS A 87 14.32 -16.53 18.48
CA LYS A 87 13.81 -16.01 19.75
C LYS A 87 13.31 -14.61 19.42
N VAL A 88 12.03 -14.50 19.07
CA VAL A 88 11.38 -13.23 18.83
C VAL A 88 11.30 -12.58 20.21
N GLU A 89 12.33 -11.80 20.56
CA GLU A 89 12.15 -10.72 21.53
C GLU A 89 10.88 -9.98 21.14
N HIS A 90 10.06 -9.64 22.13
CA HIS A 90 8.76 -9.06 21.85
C HIS A 90 8.96 -7.86 20.90
N PRO A 91 8.27 -7.76 19.75
CA PRO A 91 8.56 -6.75 18.71
C PRO A 91 8.39 -5.29 19.19
N PHE A 92 7.91 -5.11 20.42
CA PHE A 92 7.68 -3.83 21.08
C PHE A 92 8.62 -3.58 22.28
N THR A 93 9.63 -4.43 22.52
CA THR A 93 10.60 -4.27 23.62
C THR A 93 11.92 -3.66 23.17
N HIS A 94 12.06 -3.24 21.91
CA HIS A 94 13.26 -2.58 21.45
C HIS A 94 13.44 -1.22 22.15
N PRO A 95 14.62 -0.94 22.73
CA PRO A 95 14.88 0.34 23.36
C PRO A 95 14.80 1.47 22.33
N LEU A 96 14.29 2.62 22.76
CA LEU A 96 14.29 3.83 21.94
C LEU A 96 15.74 4.18 21.58
N LEU A 97 15.97 4.51 20.32
CA LEU A 97 17.27 5.01 19.86
C LEU A 97 17.58 6.34 20.57
N PRO A 98 18.86 6.62 20.87
CA PRO A 98 19.26 7.87 21.50
C PRO A 98 18.90 9.07 20.61
N PRO A 99 18.63 10.26 21.20
CA PRO A 99 18.34 11.46 20.44
C PRO A 99 19.53 11.85 19.55
N ILE A 100 19.24 12.27 18.32
CA ILE A 100 20.21 12.76 17.35
C ILE A 100 20.09 14.28 17.27
N ASP A 101 21.22 14.99 17.19
CA ASP A 101 21.28 16.43 16.97
C ASP A 101 20.89 16.79 15.51
N ALA A 102 19.59 16.70 15.24
CA ALA A 102 18.98 16.98 13.94
C ALA A 102 17.89 18.06 14.05
N CYS A 103 17.81 18.91 13.04
CA CYS A 103 16.77 19.94 12.89
C CYS A 103 15.98 19.69 11.61
N VAL A 104 14.66 19.86 11.65
CA VAL A 104 13.80 19.74 10.47
C VAL A 104 13.33 21.13 10.06
N ARG A 105 13.44 21.46 8.77
CA ARG A 105 12.92 22.71 8.20
C ARG A 105 12.03 22.42 7.01
N ALA A 106 10.91 23.12 6.92
CA ALA A 106 10.03 23.04 5.76
C ALA A 106 10.44 24.09 4.72
N GLU A 107 10.78 23.65 3.52
CA GLU A 107 11.10 24.51 2.38
C GLU A 107 10.16 24.13 1.24
N ASN A 108 9.31 25.06 0.79
CA ASN A 108 8.29 24.82 -0.25
C ASN A 108 7.38 23.61 0.02
N GLY A 109 7.09 23.33 1.30
CA GLY A 109 6.26 22.19 1.73
C GLY A 109 7.00 20.85 1.80
N ILE A 110 8.29 20.80 1.48
CA ILE A 110 9.16 19.63 1.65
C ILE A 110 9.94 19.79 2.95
N TYR A 111 9.94 18.74 3.77
CA TYR A 111 10.72 18.72 5.01
C TYR A 111 12.15 18.27 4.74
N HIS A 112 13.10 19.15 5.02
CA HIS A 112 14.53 18.90 4.95
C HIS A 112 15.10 18.64 6.35
N VAL A 113 15.92 17.59 6.47
CA VAL A 113 16.60 17.24 7.71
C VAL A 113 18.03 17.78 7.64
N TYR A 114 18.39 18.57 8.65
CA TYR A 114 19.73 19.12 8.84
C TYR A 114 20.40 18.44 10.03
N ILE A 115 21.61 17.93 9.85
CA ILE A 115 22.38 17.25 10.90
C ILE A 115 23.51 18.17 11.34
N LEU A 116 23.79 18.21 12.64
CA LEU A 116 24.92 18.94 13.19
C LEU A 116 26.22 18.19 12.88
N ASN A 117 27.09 18.81 12.09
CA ASN A 117 28.42 18.25 11.81
C ASN A 117 29.37 18.45 13.01
N GLU A 118 30.51 17.75 13.03
CA GLU A 118 31.59 17.88 14.02
C GLU A 118 32.07 19.34 14.19
N ARG A 119 31.92 20.16 13.14
CA ARG A 119 32.22 21.60 13.13
C ARG A 119 31.11 22.48 13.71
N LYS A 120 30.07 21.90 14.33
CA LYS A 120 28.87 22.59 14.84
C LYS A 120 28.12 23.41 13.79
N GLN A 121 28.11 22.93 12.55
CA GLN A 121 27.37 23.54 11.44
C GLN A 121 26.24 22.63 11.01
N TRP A 122 25.09 23.21 10.70
CA TRP A 122 23.93 22.50 10.17
C TRP A 122 24.15 22.21 8.69
N ILE A 123 24.21 20.92 8.33
CA ILE A 123 24.38 20.46 6.95
C ILE A 123 23.15 19.65 6.56
N LEU A 124 22.66 19.84 5.33
CA LEU A 124 21.57 19.06 4.79
C LEU A 124 21.97 17.57 4.75
N ALA A 125 21.14 16.71 5.33
CA ALA A 125 21.35 15.28 5.31
C ALA A 125 21.29 14.76 3.86
N ASN A 126 22.25 13.90 3.50
CA ASN A 126 22.36 13.34 2.16
C ASN A 126 21.37 12.20 1.95
N TYR A 127 20.07 12.53 1.94
CA TYR A 127 19.01 11.60 1.55
C TYR A 127 18.72 11.72 0.06
N LYS A 128 18.60 10.58 -0.62
CA LYS A 128 18.15 10.56 -2.01
C LYS A 128 16.63 10.63 -2.05
N TYR A 129 16.10 11.78 -2.45
CA TYR A 129 14.66 11.98 -2.66
C TYR A 129 14.39 12.47 -4.08
N ILE A 130 13.13 12.42 -4.49
CA ILE A 130 12.68 12.91 -5.79
C ILE A 130 12.27 14.37 -5.63
N ASN A 131 12.81 15.24 -6.47
CA ASN A 131 12.49 16.66 -6.44
C ASN A 131 11.06 16.92 -6.94
N TYR A 132 10.43 17.99 -6.43
CA TYR A 132 9.08 18.37 -6.84
C TYR A 132 8.93 18.56 -8.35
N ASP A 133 9.87 19.26 -9.00
CA ASP A 133 9.82 19.49 -10.44
C ASP A 133 9.92 18.20 -11.26
N GLU A 134 10.70 17.23 -10.76
CA GLU A 134 10.82 15.91 -11.38
C GLU A 134 9.53 15.11 -11.23
N PHE A 135 8.90 15.18 -10.04
CA PHE A 135 7.58 14.60 -9.81
C PHE A 135 6.51 15.17 -10.73
N ILE A 136 6.45 16.49 -10.90
CA ILE A 136 5.47 17.11 -11.81
C ILE A 136 5.71 16.69 -13.26
N LYS A 137 6.96 16.59 -13.70
CA LYS A 137 7.29 16.10 -15.05
C LYS A 137 6.84 14.66 -15.25
N ASP A 138 7.20 13.76 -14.33
CA ASP A 138 6.82 12.34 -14.38
C ASP A 138 5.29 12.17 -14.31
N PHE A 139 4.61 12.91 -13.43
CA PHE A 139 3.15 12.90 -13.30
C PHE A 139 2.47 13.40 -14.58
N THR A 140 2.97 14.49 -15.17
CA THR A 140 2.42 15.02 -16.43
C THR A 140 2.60 14.04 -17.57
N LEU A 141 3.75 13.34 -17.62
CA LEU A 141 4.01 12.30 -18.61
C LEU A 141 3.02 11.14 -18.48
N ILE A 142 2.84 10.61 -17.28
CA ILE A 142 1.86 9.54 -17.01
C ILE A 142 0.44 10.02 -17.33
N SER A 143 0.08 11.24 -16.97
CA SER A 143 -1.24 11.82 -17.25
C SER A 143 -1.50 11.90 -18.76
N LYS A 144 -0.51 12.29 -19.56
CA LYS A 144 -0.61 12.28 -21.03
C LYS A 144 -0.81 10.87 -21.57
N MET A 145 -0.08 9.87 -21.06
CA MET A 145 -0.25 8.48 -21.45
C MET A 145 -1.66 7.96 -21.14
N ILE A 146 -2.23 8.33 -19.99
CA ILE A 146 -3.58 7.91 -19.61
C ILE A 146 -4.63 8.43 -20.60
N VAL A 147 -4.46 9.65 -21.13
CA VAL A 147 -5.43 10.28 -22.05
C VAL A 147 -5.21 9.84 -23.51
N ASP A 148 -4.12 9.14 -23.82
CA ASP A 148 -3.81 8.70 -25.17
C ASP A 148 -4.78 7.61 -25.66
N GLY A 149 -5.57 7.91 -26.69
CA GLY A 149 -6.64 7.05 -27.21
C GLY A 149 -6.16 5.71 -27.79
N PRO A 150 -5.11 5.68 -28.63
CA PRO A 150 -4.50 4.45 -29.12
C PRO A 150 -4.02 3.55 -27.96
N LEU A 151 -3.30 4.11 -26.99
CA LEU A 151 -2.83 3.36 -25.83
C LEU A 151 -3.98 2.80 -24.99
N GLN A 152 -5.02 3.60 -24.72
CA GLN A 152 -6.23 3.13 -24.03
C GLN A 152 -6.88 1.94 -24.76
N SER A 153 -7.03 2.05 -26.08
CA SER A 153 -7.63 1.01 -26.91
C SER A 153 -6.81 -0.27 -26.91
N PHE A 154 -5.48 -0.15 -26.99
CA PHE A 154 -4.55 -1.27 -26.87
C PHE A 154 -4.65 -1.96 -25.51
N CYS A 155 -4.58 -1.19 -24.41
CA CYS A 155 -4.72 -1.72 -23.05
C CYS A 155 -6.08 -2.40 -22.83
N HIS A 156 -7.18 -1.81 -23.31
CA HIS A 156 -8.51 -2.40 -23.21
C HIS A 156 -8.57 -3.76 -23.93
N ARG A 157 -8.10 -3.84 -25.18
CA ARG A 157 -8.03 -5.11 -25.93
C ARG A 157 -7.19 -6.16 -25.19
N ARG A 158 -6.05 -5.76 -24.63
CA ARG A 158 -5.17 -6.67 -23.88
C ARG A 158 -5.84 -7.19 -22.60
N LEU A 159 -6.57 -6.34 -21.88
CA LEU A 159 -7.32 -6.73 -20.69
C LEU A 159 -8.48 -7.67 -21.03
N GLN A 160 -9.22 -7.41 -22.10
CA GLN A 160 -10.28 -8.31 -22.58
C GLN A 160 -9.71 -9.69 -22.95
N TYR A 161 -8.58 -9.71 -23.66
CA TYR A 161 -7.90 -10.96 -23.97
C TYR A 161 -7.50 -11.73 -22.70
N LEU A 162 -6.87 -11.07 -21.71
CA LEU A 162 -6.49 -11.70 -20.45
C LEU A 162 -7.70 -12.25 -19.69
N LYS A 163 -8.82 -11.53 -19.72
CA LYS A 163 -10.09 -11.99 -19.14
C LYS A 163 -10.58 -13.26 -19.83
N THR A 164 -10.71 -13.27 -21.16
CA THR A 164 -11.16 -14.46 -21.91
C THR A 164 -10.21 -15.64 -21.74
N LYS A 165 -8.89 -15.40 -21.68
CA LYS A 165 -7.89 -16.43 -21.38
C LYS A 165 -8.14 -17.07 -20.00
N HIS A 166 -8.46 -16.26 -18.99
CA HIS A 166 -8.78 -16.76 -17.65
C HIS A 166 -10.11 -17.51 -17.62
N GLU A 167 -11.15 -17.02 -18.30
CA GLU A 167 -12.44 -17.72 -18.41
C GLU A 167 -12.29 -19.10 -19.06
N LEU A 168 -11.51 -19.20 -20.14
CA LEU A 168 -11.19 -20.47 -20.77
C LEU A 168 -10.41 -21.41 -19.81
N HIS A 169 -9.45 -20.85 -19.08
CA HIS A 169 -8.71 -21.62 -18.08
C HIS A 169 -9.65 -22.22 -17.02
N THR A 170 -10.59 -21.44 -16.49
CA THR A 170 -11.59 -21.92 -15.53
C THR A 170 -12.42 -23.05 -16.13
N LEU A 171 -12.96 -22.87 -17.35
CA LEU A 171 -13.76 -23.90 -18.02
C LEU A 171 -13.01 -25.23 -18.22
N LEU A 172 -11.71 -25.17 -18.52
CA LEU A 172 -10.90 -26.36 -18.78
C LEU A 172 -10.36 -27.04 -17.51
N ASN A 173 -10.18 -26.28 -16.43
CA ASN A 173 -9.44 -26.75 -15.24
C ASN A 173 -10.25 -26.78 -13.95
N GLU A 174 -11.52 -26.32 -13.93
CA GLU A 174 -12.33 -26.24 -12.70
C GLU A 174 -12.37 -27.55 -11.89
N VAL A 175 -12.55 -28.69 -12.56
CA VAL A 175 -12.65 -30.00 -11.90
C VAL A 175 -11.30 -30.42 -11.30
N LYS A 176 -10.20 -30.09 -11.98
CA LYS A 176 -8.84 -30.39 -11.51
C LYS A 176 -8.50 -29.54 -10.29
N GLU A 177 -8.73 -28.23 -10.37
CA GLU A 177 -8.52 -27.31 -9.26
C GLU A 177 -9.36 -27.69 -8.03
N TRP A 178 -10.61 -28.10 -8.24
CA TRP A 178 -11.48 -28.55 -7.16
C TRP A 178 -11.00 -29.85 -6.51
N SER A 179 -10.51 -30.81 -7.32
CA SER A 179 -9.91 -32.04 -6.81
C SER A 179 -8.63 -31.77 -6.01
N GLU A 180 -7.77 -30.87 -6.49
CA GLU A 180 -6.56 -30.45 -5.79
C GLU A 180 -6.89 -29.76 -4.46
N ALA A 181 -7.88 -28.86 -4.44
CA ALA A 181 -8.35 -28.22 -3.22
C ALA A 181 -8.86 -29.23 -2.18
N LYS A 182 -9.58 -30.27 -2.62
CA LYS A 182 -10.04 -31.36 -1.74
C LYS A 182 -8.90 -32.20 -1.16
N SER A 183 -7.81 -32.38 -1.90
CA SER A 183 -6.65 -33.13 -1.41
C SER A 183 -5.96 -32.43 -0.23
N ALA A 184 -6.12 -31.11 -0.10
CA ALA A 184 -5.58 -30.32 0.99
C ALA A 184 -6.58 -30.14 2.15
N SER A 185 -6.76 -31.18 2.96
CA SER A 185 -7.79 -31.27 4.03
C SER A 185 -7.82 -30.12 5.04
N HIS A 186 -6.68 -29.44 5.27
CA HIS A 186 -6.56 -28.35 6.26
C HIS A 186 -6.35 -26.95 5.63
N ARG A 187 -6.64 -26.80 4.33
CA ARG A 187 -6.50 -25.54 3.59
C ARG A 187 -7.84 -25.09 2.99
N ASP A 188 -8.88 -25.14 3.80
CA ASP A 188 -10.23 -24.72 3.42
C ASP A 188 -10.46 -23.21 3.63
N PHE A 189 -11.67 -22.77 3.29
CA PHE A 189 -12.05 -21.37 3.45
C PHE A 189 -11.88 -20.86 4.88
N TYR A 190 -11.98 -21.66 5.94
CA TYR A 190 -11.87 -21.17 7.31
C TYR A 190 -10.40 -21.08 7.77
N ASN A 191 -9.59 -22.06 7.37
CA ASN A 191 -8.20 -22.20 7.81
C ASN A 191 -7.21 -21.34 7.01
N VAL A 192 -7.58 -20.89 5.81
CA VAL A 192 -6.75 -19.94 5.06
C VAL A 192 -6.73 -18.59 5.80
N ARG A 193 -5.53 -18.01 5.95
CA ARG A 193 -5.38 -16.65 6.49
C ARG A 193 -5.79 -15.64 5.43
N LYS A 194 -6.73 -14.75 5.78
CA LYS A 194 -7.09 -13.60 4.95
C LYS A 194 -6.86 -12.34 5.77
N VAL A 195 -6.44 -11.29 5.09
CA VAL A 195 -6.17 -9.99 5.68
C VAL A 195 -7.11 -9.00 5.03
N ASP A 196 -7.83 -8.24 5.85
CA ASP A 196 -8.51 -7.04 5.38
C ASP A 196 -7.46 -5.96 5.14
N THR A 197 -7.33 -5.54 3.88
CA THR A 197 -6.32 -4.55 3.46
C THR A 197 -6.85 -3.12 3.49
N HIS A 198 -8.15 -2.92 3.76
CA HIS A 198 -8.77 -1.61 3.78
C HIS A 198 -9.80 -1.48 4.91
N ILE A 199 -9.29 -1.38 6.13
CA ILE A 199 -10.08 -1.19 7.34
C ILE A 199 -9.74 0.13 8.01
N HIS A 200 -10.77 0.87 8.41
CA HIS A 200 -10.59 2.03 9.27
C HIS A 200 -10.64 1.57 10.73
N ALA A 201 -9.60 1.87 11.52
CA ALA A 201 -9.49 1.40 12.91
C ALA A 201 -10.72 1.76 13.77
N VAL A 202 -11.29 2.95 13.57
CA VAL A 202 -12.48 3.42 14.29
C VAL A 202 -13.75 2.63 13.92
N ALA A 203 -13.81 2.09 12.71
CA ALA A 203 -14.93 1.30 12.20
C ALA A 203 -14.71 -0.22 12.32
N ALA A 204 -13.58 -0.66 12.89
CA ALA A 204 -13.24 -2.08 13.00
C ALA A 204 -14.10 -2.84 14.02
N MET A 205 -14.81 -2.11 14.89
CA MET A 205 -15.63 -2.69 15.95
C MET A 205 -17.05 -2.98 15.47
N HIS A 206 -17.52 -4.18 15.73
CA HIS A 206 -18.92 -4.52 15.49
C HIS A 206 -19.85 -3.70 16.42
N GLN A 207 -20.93 -3.14 15.87
CA GLN A 207 -21.85 -2.23 16.54
C GLN A 207 -22.41 -2.78 17.85
N LYS A 208 -22.84 -4.05 17.89
CA LYS A 208 -23.36 -4.70 19.10
C LYS A 208 -22.30 -4.79 20.20
N THR A 209 -21.05 -5.06 19.84
CA THR A 209 -19.94 -5.12 20.79
C THR A 209 -19.65 -3.74 21.38
N SER A 210 -19.67 -2.69 20.55
CA SER A 210 -19.54 -1.30 21.01
C SER A 210 -20.69 -0.88 21.92
N LEU A 211 -21.94 -1.21 21.57
CA LEU A 211 -23.11 -0.96 22.41
C LEU A 211 -23.00 -1.64 23.77
N ASN A 212 -22.64 -2.92 23.78
CA ASN A 212 -22.44 -3.68 25.02
C ASN A 212 -21.30 -3.10 25.87
N PHE A 213 -20.23 -2.61 25.24
CA PHE A 213 -19.15 -1.94 25.93
C PHE A 213 -19.64 -0.64 26.60
N MET A 214 -20.41 0.19 25.88
CA MET A 214 -20.98 1.43 26.43
C MET A 214 -21.93 1.15 27.60
N LYS A 215 -22.83 0.16 27.47
CA LYS A 215 -23.73 -0.26 28.56
C LYS A 215 -22.95 -0.72 29.80
N LYS A 216 -21.97 -1.62 29.62
CA LYS A 216 -21.12 -2.10 30.73
C LYS A 216 -20.34 -0.98 31.42
N LYS A 217 -19.81 -0.01 30.64
CA LYS A 217 -19.09 1.14 31.20
C LYS A 217 -19.99 2.12 31.92
N ALA A 218 -21.23 2.27 31.46
CA ALA A 218 -22.22 3.10 32.12
C ALA A 218 -22.67 2.51 33.47
N GLU A 219 -22.68 1.18 33.62
CA GLU A 219 -22.97 0.52 34.90
C GLU A 219 -21.80 0.58 35.89
N ILE A 220 -20.54 0.49 35.42
CA ILE A 220 -19.35 0.37 36.29
C ILE A 220 -18.12 1.06 35.64
N PRO A 221 -17.57 2.17 36.18
CA PRO A 221 -18.06 3.13 37.17
C PRO A 221 -18.64 4.40 36.51
N SER A 222 -19.91 4.68 36.78
CA SER A 222 -20.69 5.80 36.19
C SER A 222 -20.18 7.20 36.56
N ASP A 223 -19.46 7.33 37.67
CA ASP A 223 -18.88 8.59 38.17
C ASP A 223 -17.52 8.93 37.55
N MET A 224 -17.03 8.12 36.60
CA MET A 224 -15.80 8.40 35.89
C MET A 224 -15.93 9.71 35.11
N LYS A 225 -14.99 10.62 35.34
CA LYS A 225 -14.87 11.89 34.59
C LYS A 225 -14.40 11.56 33.17
N VAL A 226 -15.24 11.80 32.17
CA VAL A 226 -15.00 11.38 30.78
C VAL A 226 -14.90 12.53 29.79
N TYR A 227 -15.52 13.67 30.08
CA TYR A 227 -15.59 14.78 29.13
C TYR A 227 -15.38 16.11 29.83
N LYS A 228 -14.57 17.00 29.23
CA LYS A 228 -14.36 18.36 29.71
C LYS A 228 -14.89 19.32 28.64
N LYS A 229 -15.90 20.13 29.01
CA LYS A 229 -16.44 21.17 28.13
C LYS A 229 -15.42 22.29 27.92
N GLN A 230 -15.62 23.08 26.87
CA GLN A 230 -14.82 24.29 26.59
C GLN A 230 -14.85 25.28 27.76
N ASP A 231 -15.98 25.34 28.49
CA ASP A 231 -16.18 26.19 29.67
C ASP A 231 -15.45 25.67 30.94
N GLY A 232 -14.73 24.55 30.84
CA GLY A 232 -13.96 23.97 31.94
C GLY A 232 -14.71 22.96 32.80
N THR A 233 -16.04 22.86 32.67
CA THR A 233 -16.87 21.89 33.40
C THR A 233 -16.52 20.46 33.01
N ILE A 234 -16.32 19.60 34.00
CA ILE A 234 -16.01 18.18 33.81
C ILE A 234 -17.29 17.37 34.04
N LEU A 235 -17.71 16.60 33.04
CA LEU A 235 -18.84 15.70 33.12
C LEU A 235 -18.37 14.28 33.47
N THR A 236 -19.16 13.62 34.32
CA THR A 236 -19.10 12.18 34.51
C THR A 236 -19.79 11.46 33.35
N LEU A 237 -19.53 10.17 33.19
CA LEU A 237 -20.19 9.37 32.15
C LEU A 237 -21.71 9.43 32.28
N LYS A 238 -22.23 9.38 33.52
CA LYS A 238 -23.66 9.60 33.80
C LYS A 238 -24.14 10.98 33.35
N GLY A 239 -23.39 12.04 33.69
CA GLY A 239 -23.73 13.41 33.29
C GLY A 239 -23.78 13.61 31.77
N VAL A 240 -22.98 12.86 31.00
CA VAL A 240 -23.05 12.88 29.53
C VAL A 240 -24.35 12.25 29.03
N PHE A 241 -24.76 11.10 29.58
CA PHE A 241 -26.04 10.48 29.20
C PHE A 241 -27.25 11.33 29.60
N ASP A 242 -27.19 11.96 30.78
CA ASP A 242 -28.24 12.86 31.26
C ASP A 242 -28.40 14.10 30.34
N GLU A 243 -27.29 14.68 29.87
CA GLU A 243 -27.31 15.83 28.94
C GLU A 243 -27.84 15.45 27.56
N LEU A 244 -27.45 14.27 27.05
CA LEU A 244 -27.96 13.75 25.78
C LEU A 244 -29.41 13.28 25.87
N LYS A 245 -30.00 13.20 27.08
CA LYS A 245 -31.34 12.67 27.37
C LYS A 245 -31.52 11.24 26.86
N ILE A 246 -30.46 10.44 26.93
CA ILE A 246 -30.46 9.06 26.47
C ILE A 246 -30.46 8.13 27.69
N ASN A 247 -31.49 7.29 27.82
CA ASN A 247 -31.54 6.27 28.85
C ASN A 247 -30.64 5.09 28.46
N ILE A 248 -29.64 4.79 29.31
CA ILE A 248 -28.65 3.71 29.12
C ILE A 248 -29.30 2.36 28.80
N ASN A 249 -30.44 2.05 29.42
CA ASN A 249 -31.14 0.78 29.22
C ASN A 249 -31.87 0.70 27.87
N GLU A 250 -32.26 1.84 27.32
CA GLU A 250 -33.03 1.97 26.09
C GLU A 250 -32.16 2.24 24.86
N ILE A 251 -30.85 2.42 25.03
CA ILE A 251 -29.92 2.56 23.91
C ILE A 251 -29.93 1.27 23.09
N ASP A 252 -30.26 1.40 21.81
CA ASP A 252 -30.12 0.37 20.80
C ASP A 252 -29.09 0.78 19.74
N VAL A 253 -28.91 -0.08 18.74
CA VAL A 253 -27.94 0.15 17.67
C VAL A 253 -28.38 1.31 16.76
N ASP A 254 -29.68 1.53 16.62
CA ASP A 254 -30.24 2.54 15.73
C ASP A 254 -30.12 3.95 16.34
N LEU A 255 -30.35 4.09 17.64
CA LEU A 255 -30.11 5.31 18.44
C LEU A 255 -28.64 5.74 18.46
N LEU A 256 -27.71 4.78 18.33
CA LEU A 256 -26.28 5.08 18.25
C LEU A 256 -25.87 5.69 16.91
N GLY A 257 -26.70 5.57 15.87
CA GLY A 257 -26.47 6.20 14.57
C GLY A 257 -25.14 5.81 13.92
N VAL A 258 -24.64 4.59 14.19
CA VAL A 258 -23.33 4.12 13.69
C VAL A 258 -23.45 3.70 12.22
N HIS A 259 -23.75 4.66 11.35
CA HIS A 259 -23.77 4.46 9.91
C HIS A 259 -22.37 4.59 9.35
N ALA A 260 -22.01 3.73 8.40
CA ALA A 260 -20.87 4.00 7.56
C ALA A 260 -21.15 5.33 6.84
N VAL A 261 -20.30 6.34 7.06
CA VAL A 261 -20.33 7.54 6.24
C VAL A 261 -19.90 7.07 4.85
N SER A 262 -20.86 6.94 3.93
CA SER A 262 -20.52 6.73 2.53
C SER A 262 -19.67 7.90 2.10
N LYS A 263 -18.43 7.63 1.70
CA LYS A 263 -17.70 8.56 0.85
C LYS A 263 -18.37 8.63 -0.52
#